data_AF-A0A925SKC3-F1
#
_entry.id   AF-A0A925SKC3-F1
#
_cell.length_a   1.000
_cell.length_b   1.000
_cell.length_c   1.000
_cell.angle_alpha   90.00
_cell.angle_beta   90.00
_cell.angle_gamma   90.00
#
_symmetry.space_group_name_H-M   'P 1'
#
loop_
_entity.id
_entity.type
_entity.pdbx_description
1 polymer ?
#
loop_
_entity_poly.entity_id
_entity_poly.type
_entity_poly.pdbx_seq_one_letter_code
_entity_poly.pdbx_strand_id
1 'polypeptide(L)'
;MTGITTVSAGTLQIGNGGTTGSIAGDVAIQGFLSTLKFNRSDDSTFSGVISGTGSLAKLGAGKLTLTSGGHDWAGLFLGEGTLEMSTGLSQLTIFTIASGATFNLAAGASLETNAFQMGTGTLAATANLGAGASLIVVDNLSLGTVAAGTDTLNVSPGATLLSQNAYLAEESGSIGIINLNGATWTNSGTLRQSDSENTDTTVLLNITGGGSVSTSTIVPTGAWTTTLDNGTFTFTGTCSTTNSWSLGAGGGTIANANSVTLSGNFTGTGSLVKSGAGTLTLSGSSSRTGSTTVSAGTLSLTTPSLSPATDVTLIDGDATLNLDFNGTAIIDELYLSGSRAPKGVWGGVGSGATFIHNRITGSGTLTVTSGPPSFDLFLATYFTPGEIAAGILTTVSADPDGDGLANFLEYAFELNPRVSNSAVTTLDATSGYLTLTYPRRTDDENEEMTYIVEVSSDLVTWYSGITYTEELSSVPIADTNHELVTERDLTALSTATRRFIRVRIAFD
;
A
#
# COMPACT_ATOMS: atom_id res chain seq x y z
N MET A 1 -6.85 -41.35 38.65
CA MET A 1 -7.07 -42.57 37.86
C MET A 1 -5.96 -42.61 36.81
N THR A 2 -5.20 -43.70 36.71
CA THR A 2 -4.06 -43.84 35.78
C THR A 2 -4.38 -44.79 34.62
N GLY A 3 -5.66 -44.99 34.31
CA GLY A 3 -6.13 -45.80 33.20
C GLY A 3 -6.85 -44.95 32.16
N ILE A 4 -6.92 -45.45 30.93
CA ILE A 4 -7.68 -44.83 29.84
C ILE A 4 -9.17 -44.87 30.20
N THR A 5 -9.84 -43.72 30.19
CA THR A 5 -11.30 -43.65 30.29
C THR A 5 -11.90 -43.86 28.92
N THR A 6 -12.84 -44.80 28.76
CA THR A 6 -13.49 -45.07 27.46
C THR A 6 -14.95 -44.63 27.49
N VAL A 7 -15.34 -43.78 26.54
CA VAL A 7 -16.75 -43.40 26.28
C VAL A 7 -17.23 -44.20 25.07
N SER A 8 -17.84 -45.36 25.31
CA SER A 8 -18.33 -46.26 24.25
C SER A 8 -19.69 -45.83 23.67
N ALA A 9 -20.51 -45.15 24.47
CA ALA A 9 -21.82 -44.61 24.08
C ALA A 9 -22.22 -43.44 24.99
N GLY A 10 -23.05 -42.54 24.49
CA GLY A 10 -23.66 -41.46 25.28
C GLY A 10 -22.70 -40.31 25.61
N THR A 11 -23.01 -39.57 26.68
CA THR A 11 -22.21 -38.41 27.13
C THR A 11 -21.53 -38.72 28.46
N LEU A 12 -20.21 -38.57 28.52
CA LEU A 12 -19.48 -38.43 29.77
C LEU A 12 -19.34 -36.94 30.09
N GLN A 13 -19.95 -36.48 31.18
CA GLN A 13 -19.93 -35.07 31.56
C GLN A 13 -19.07 -34.84 32.82
N ILE A 14 -18.16 -33.88 32.72
CA ILE A 14 -17.32 -33.39 33.81
C ILE A 14 -17.87 -32.05 34.27
N GLY A 15 -18.37 -32.03 35.51
CA GLY A 15 -19.07 -30.89 36.09
C GLY A 15 -20.55 -30.81 35.71
N ASN A 16 -21.26 -29.81 36.23
CA ASN A 16 -22.67 -29.54 35.94
C ASN A 16 -23.01 -28.04 36.07
N GLY A 17 -22.12 -27.18 35.55
CA GLY A 17 -22.24 -25.72 35.64
C GLY A 17 -21.75 -25.12 36.97
N GLY A 18 -21.13 -25.93 37.83
CA GLY A 18 -20.48 -25.49 39.07
C GLY A 18 -18.96 -25.72 39.05
N THR A 19 -18.34 -25.63 40.22
CA THR A 19 -16.87 -25.74 40.40
C THR A 19 -16.40 -27.15 40.81
N THR A 20 -17.22 -28.18 40.60
CA THR A 20 -16.91 -29.56 40.99
C THR A 20 -16.92 -30.50 39.78
N GLY A 21 -16.27 -31.65 39.92
CA GLY A 21 -16.08 -32.65 38.85
C GLY A 21 -14.71 -32.59 38.18
N SER A 22 -14.01 -33.72 38.09
CA SER A 22 -12.70 -33.81 37.46
C SER A 22 -12.52 -35.18 36.81
N ILE A 23 -11.60 -35.23 35.85
CA ILE A 23 -11.14 -36.46 35.20
C ILE A 23 -9.63 -36.37 35.01
N ALA A 24 -8.95 -37.51 35.07
CA ALA A 24 -7.50 -37.61 34.89
C ALA A 24 -7.18 -38.82 34.02
N GLY A 25 -6.02 -38.79 33.36
CA GLY A 25 -5.63 -39.79 32.37
C GLY A 25 -6.26 -39.55 31.00
N ASP A 26 -5.86 -40.35 30.02
CA ASP A 26 -6.35 -40.23 28.63
C ASP A 26 -7.82 -40.64 28.51
N VAL A 27 -8.51 -40.12 27.50
CA VAL A 27 -9.93 -40.41 27.21
C VAL A 27 -10.08 -40.85 25.76
N ALA A 28 -10.67 -42.02 25.54
CA ALA A 28 -11.04 -42.53 24.22
C ALA A 28 -12.57 -42.44 24.01
N ILE A 29 -13.01 -41.59 23.09
CA ILE A 29 -14.40 -41.38 22.69
C ILE A 29 -14.73 -42.29 21.49
N GLN A 30 -14.93 -43.59 21.75
CA GLN A 30 -15.02 -44.60 20.69
C GLN A 30 -16.32 -44.58 19.89
N GLY A 31 -17.45 -44.13 20.48
CA GLY A 31 -18.71 -44.05 19.74
C GLY A 31 -18.80 -42.76 18.92
N PHE A 32 -19.14 -42.86 17.64
CA PHE A 32 -19.34 -41.70 16.74
C PHE A 32 -20.33 -40.65 17.28
N LEU A 33 -21.39 -41.10 17.96
CA LEU A 33 -22.38 -40.23 18.62
C LEU A 33 -22.09 -39.97 20.11
N SER A 34 -20.90 -40.35 20.57
CA SER A 34 -20.51 -40.16 21.98
C SER A 34 -19.85 -38.81 22.18
N THR A 35 -20.03 -38.24 23.38
CA THR A 35 -19.50 -36.93 23.70
C THR A 35 -18.73 -36.97 25.02
N LEU A 36 -17.52 -36.42 25.04
CA LEU A 36 -16.89 -35.94 26.28
C LEU A 36 -17.28 -34.48 26.48
N LYS A 37 -17.87 -34.15 27.61
CA LYS A 37 -18.38 -32.80 27.89
C LYS A 37 -17.74 -32.21 29.13
N PHE A 38 -17.20 -31.00 29.02
CA PHE A 38 -16.76 -30.19 30.16
C PHE A 38 -17.77 -29.06 30.42
N ASN A 39 -18.40 -29.09 31.59
CA ASN A 39 -19.36 -28.09 32.03
C ASN A 39 -19.00 -27.60 33.45
N ARG A 40 -17.94 -26.79 33.52
CA ARG A 40 -17.45 -26.17 34.76
C ARG A 40 -17.55 -24.65 34.69
N SER A 41 -17.94 -24.02 35.80
CA SER A 41 -18.04 -22.55 35.89
C SER A 41 -16.70 -21.87 36.16
N ASP A 42 -15.72 -22.62 36.67
CA ASP A 42 -14.36 -22.17 36.94
C ASP A 42 -13.35 -22.80 35.98
N ASP A 43 -12.15 -22.23 35.97
CA ASP A 43 -11.07 -22.68 35.12
C ASP A 43 -10.61 -24.09 35.50
N SER A 44 -10.31 -24.89 34.48
CA SER A 44 -9.86 -26.27 34.63
C SER A 44 -8.79 -26.61 33.59
N THR A 45 -7.92 -27.54 33.95
CA THR A 45 -6.87 -28.06 33.07
C THR A 45 -7.06 -29.55 32.90
N PHE A 46 -6.94 -30.02 31.66
CA PHE A 46 -6.93 -31.43 31.33
C PHE A 46 -5.64 -31.79 30.58
N SER A 47 -4.87 -32.70 31.17
CA SER A 47 -3.53 -33.06 30.69
C SER A 47 -3.46 -34.44 30.01
N GLY A 48 -4.56 -35.19 29.96
CA GLY A 48 -4.63 -36.44 29.20
C GLY A 48 -4.85 -36.19 27.71
N VAL A 49 -4.56 -37.16 26.87
CA VAL A 49 -4.91 -37.12 25.45
C VAL A 49 -6.37 -37.53 25.28
N ILE A 50 -7.13 -36.78 24.48
CA ILE A 50 -8.48 -37.16 24.04
C ILE A 50 -8.36 -37.71 22.61
N SER A 51 -8.89 -38.92 22.38
CA SER A 51 -8.87 -39.59 21.08
C SER A 51 -10.22 -40.24 20.73
N GLY A 52 -10.43 -40.66 19.49
CA GLY A 52 -11.59 -41.44 19.04
C GLY A 52 -12.44 -40.76 17.98
N THR A 53 -13.61 -41.33 17.68
CA THR A 53 -14.47 -40.85 16.58
C THR A 53 -15.65 -39.99 17.04
N GLY A 54 -15.81 -39.78 18.34
CA GLY A 54 -16.86 -38.93 18.90
C GLY A 54 -16.45 -37.47 19.02
N SER A 55 -17.16 -36.73 19.85
CA SER A 55 -17.03 -35.26 19.95
C SER A 55 -16.62 -34.77 21.33
N LEU A 56 -15.89 -33.66 21.37
CA LEU A 56 -15.67 -32.86 22.58
C LEU A 56 -16.67 -31.70 22.63
N ALA A 57 -17.25 -31.47 23.81
CA ALA A 57 -18.13 -30.34 24.07
C ALA A 57 -17.65 -29.52 25.28
N LYS A 58 -17.61 -28.20 25.14
CA LYS A 58 -17.25 -27.26 26.22
C LYS A 58 -18.38 -26.26 26.44
N LEU A 59 -19.05 -26.32 27.60
CA LEU A 59 -20.31 -25.58 27.85
C LEU A 59 -20.33 -24.67 29.08
N GLY A 60 -19.40 -24.82 30.03
CA GLY A 60 -19.42 -24.01 31.25
C GLY A 60 -18.62 -22.71 31.09
N ALA A 61 -18.93 -21.67 31.87
CA ALA A 61 -18.29 -20.36 31.74
C ALA A 61 -16.75 -20.33 31.95
N GLY A 62 -16.18 -21.29 32.69
CA GLY A 62 -14.74 -21.32 32.99
C GLY A 62 -13.87 -21.65 31.78
N LYS A 63 -12.57 -21.36 31.85
CA LYS A 63 -11.58 -21.76 30.85
C LYS A 63 -11.27 -23.25 30.96
N LEU A 64 -11.34 -24.01 29.86
CA LEU A 64 -10.73 -25.34 29.77
C LEU A 64 -9.40 -25.23 29.05
N THR A 65 -8.31 -25.63 29.69
CA THR A 65 -6.98 -25.70 29.07
C THR A 65 -6.61 -27.15 28.76
N LEU A 66 -6.39 -27.46 27.50
CA LEU A 66 -5.86 -28.74 27.04
C LEU A 66 -4.35 -28.61 26.85
N THR A 67 -3.56 -29.38 27.61
CA THR A 67 -2.10 -29.21 27.68
C THR A 67 -1.30 -30.29 26.95
N SER A 68 -1.90 -31.46 26.71
CA SER A 68 -1.25 -32.54 25.96
C SER A 68 -1.43 -32.32 24.45
N GLY A 69 -0.50 -32.83 23.64
CA GLY A 69 -0.66 -32.91 22.18
C GLY A 69 -1.18 -34.26 21.74
N GLY A 70 -1.35 -34.46 20.43
CA GLY A 70 -1.78 -35.73 19.84
C GLY A 70 -3.27 -36.01 20.01
N HIS A 71 -4.07 -34.96 20.19
CA HIS A 71 -5.51 -35.03 20.19
C HIS A 71 -6.07 -35.45 18.83
N ASP A 72 -7.06 -36.33 18.84
CA ASP A 72 -7.66 -36.93 17.63
C ASP A 72 -9.12 -37.32 17.91
N TRP A 73 -10.03 -36.34 17.91
CA TRP A 73 -11.46 -36.57 18.01
C TRP A 73 -12.17 -35.97 16.80
N ALA A 74 -13.40 -36.41 16.49
CA ALA A 74 -14.06 -35.98 15.26
C ALA A 74 -14.67 -34.57 15.38
N GLY A 75 -15.52 -34.30 16.37
CA GLY A 75 -16.25 -33.03 16.46
C GLY A 75 -15.86 -32.16 17.65
N LEU A 76 -15.87 -30.85 17.48
CA LEU A 76 -15.70 -29.89 18.58
C LEU A 76 -16.86 -28.89 18.63
N PHE A 77 -17.55 -28.86 19.76
CA PHE A 77 -18.56 -27.85 20.06
C PHE A 77 -18.14 -27.00 21.27
N LEU A 78 -17.91 -25.72 21.03
CA LEU A 78 -17.63 -24.74 22.07
C LEU A 78 -18.88 -23.88 22.28
N GLY A 79 -19.66 -24.21 23.31
CA GLY A 79 -20.93 -23.54 23.63
C GLY A 79 -20.78 -22.29 24.49
N GLU A 80 -19.91 -22.32 25.51
CA GLU A 80 -19.66 -21.16 26.38
C GLU A 80 -18.24 -21.18 26.97
N GLY A 81 -17.84 -20.02 27.51
CA GLY A 81 -16.56 -19.81 28.18
C GLY A 81 -15.39 -19.90 27.22
N THR A 82 -14.21 -20.25 27.74
CA THR A 82 -12.98 -20.35 26.94
C THR A 82 -12.52 -21.79 26.76
N LEU A 83 -12.07 -22.16 25.56
CA LEU A 83 -11.24 -23.34 25.31
C LEU A 83 -9.86 -22.89 24.87
N GLU A 84 -8.82 -23.34 25.55
CA GLU A 84 -7.43 -23.10 25.17
C GLU A 84 -6.71 -24.41 24.82
N MET A 85 -6.06 -24.38 23.66
CA MET A 85 -5.35 -25.50 23.08
C MET A 85 -3.85 -25.20 23.01
N SER A 86 -3.05 -25.94 23.78
CA SER A 86 -1.62 -25.64 23.94
C SER A 86 -0.72 -26.17 22.81
N THR A 87 -1.16 -27.20 22.08
CA THR A 87 -0.27 -28.05 21.26
C THR A 87 -0.89 -28.49 19.92
N GLY A 88 -2.18 -28.21 19.69
CA GLY A 88 -2.86 -28.49 18.43
C GLY A 88 -3.72 -29.77 18.39
N LEU A 89 -4.36 -30.01 17.25
CA LEU A 89 -5.30 -31.11 16.97
C LEU A 89 -5.07 -31.65 15.57
N SER A 90 -5.18 -32.97 15.43
CA SER A 90 -5.23 -33.65 14.13
C SER A 90 -6.70 -33.74 13.68
N GLN A 91 -7.03 -33.02 12.60
CA GLN A 91 -8.27 -33.07 11.81
C GLN A 91 -9.62 -33.25 12.55
N LEU A 92 -10.40 -32.18 12.66
CA LEU A 92 -11.82 -32.23 13.03
C LEU A 92 -12.73 -32.38 11.79
N THR A 93 -13.87 -33.05 11.94
CA THR A 93 -14.96 -33.03 10.94
C THR A 93 -15.71 -31.71 10.95
N ILE A 94 -15.90 -31.13 12.13
CA ILE A 94 -16.52 -29.82 12.31
C ILE A 94 -16.04 -29.21 13.63
N PHE A 95 -15.78 -27.90 13.58
CA PHE A 95 -15.58 -27.09 14.75
C PHE A 95 -16.59 -25.94 14.75
N THR A 96 -17.45 -25.93 15.77
CA THR A 96 -18.44 -24.87 15.98
C THR A 96 -18.12 -24.11 17.27
N ILE A 97 -18.04 -22.78 17.16
CA ILE A 97 -17.95 -21.85 18.27
C ILE A 97 -19.27 -21.10 18.36
N ALA A 98 -20.02 -21.36 19.43
CA ALA A 98 -21.26 -20.66 19.70
C ALA A 98 -20.98 -19.20 20.11
N SER A 99 -22.00 -18.38 19.94
CA SER A 99 -22.02 -16.99 20.37
C SER A 99 -21.64 -16.85 21.85
N GLY A 100 -20.75 -15.90 22.18
CA GLY A 100 -20.31 -15.64 23.55
C GLY A 100 -19.16 -16.54 24.03
N ALA A 101 -18.72 -17.51 23.22
CA ALA A 101 -17.59 -18.37 23.55
C ALA A 101 -16.28 -17.88 22.92
N THR A 102 -15.15 -18.28 23.53
CA THR A 102 -13.80 -17.91 23.07
C THR A 102 -12.93 -19.13 22.85
N PHE A 103 -12.36 -19.26 21.65
CA PHE A 103 -11.36 -20.26 21.33
C PHE A 103 -9.97 -19.63 21.27
N ASN A 104 -8.98 -20.24 21.92
CA ASN A 104 -7.59 -19.84 21.86
C ASN A 104 -6.72 -21.01 21.37
N LEU A 105 -6.03 -20.82 20.26
CA LEU A 105 -4.95 -21.70 19.80
C LEU A 105 -3.61 -21.09 20.20
N ALA A 106 -2.81 -21.82 20.96
CA ALA A 106 -1.53 -21.32 21.48
C ALA A 106 -0.52 -21.04 20.36
N ALA A 107 0.52 -20.26 20.69
CA ALA A 107 1.60 -19.94 19.77
C ALA A 107 2.27 -21.21 19.22
N GLY A 108 2.46 -21.27 17.90
CA GLY A 108 3.03 -22.43 17.19
C GLY A 108 2.15 -23.68 17.14
N ALA A 109 0.96 -23.67 17.76
CA ALA A 109 0.04 -24.81 17.69
C ALA A 109 -0.68 -24.87 16.33
N SER A 110 -1.09 -26.07 15.92
CA SER A 110 -1.77 -26.29 14.64
C SER A 110 -3.14 -26.94 14.85
N LEU A 111 -4.16 -26.47 14.13
CA LEU A 111 -5.49 -27.05 14.09
C LEU A 111 -5.90 -27.26 12.64
N GLU A 112 -6.30 -28.48 12.31
CA GLU A 112 -6.94 -28.81 11.04
C GLU A 112 -8.41 -29.16 11.29
N THR A 113 -9.31 -28.65 10.46
CA THR A 113 -10.74 -28.98 10.49
C THR A 113 -11.30 -28.97 9.07
N ASN A 114 -12.33 -29.78 8.80
CA ASN A 114 -13.04 -29.68 7.53
C ASN A 114 -13.86 -28.38 7.48
N ALA A 115 -14.67 -28.13 8.51
CA ALA A 115 -15.45 -26.90 8.63
C ALA A 115 -15.15 -26.17 9.94
N PHE A 116 -15.02 -24.85 9.86
CA PHE A 116 -14.85 -23.97 11.02
C PHE A 116 -15.98 -22.95 11.03
N GLN A 117 -16.81 -22.94 12.07
CA GLN A 117 -18.02 -22.14 12.14
C GLN A 117 -18.05 -21.32 13.42
N MET A 118 -18.38 -20.04 13.30
CA MET A 118 -18.55 -19.11 14.42
C MET A 118 -19.97 -18.52 14.45
N GLY A 119 -20.45 -18.29 15.67
CA GLY A 119 -21.62 -17.47 15.92
C GLY A 119 -22.95 -18.16 15.70
N THR A 120 -23.20 -19.32 16.33
CA THR A 120 -24.54 -19.96 16.31
C THR A 120 -25.58 -19.27 17.22
N GLY A 121 -25.42 -17.98 17.56
CA GLY A 121 -26.31 -17.19 18.45
C GLY A 121 -26.07 -15.65 18.35
N THR A 122 -26.71 -14.82 19.20
CA THR A 122 -26.66 -13.34 19.10
C THR A 122 -25.48 -12.64 19.80
N LEU A 123 -24.74 -13.35 20.65
CA LEU A 123 -23.53 -12.83 21.31
C LEU A 123 -22.28 -12.95 20.42
N ALA A 124 -21.22 -12.23 20.75
CA ALA A 124 -19.98 -12.29 19.98
C ALA A 124 -19.22 -13.61 20.18
N ALA A 125 -18.93 -14.37 19.12
CA ALA A 125 -17.96 -15.46 19.17
C ALA A 125 -16.55 -14.93 18.87
N THR A 126 -15.54 -15.45 19.57
CA THR A 126 -14.13 -15.05 19.33
C THR A 126 -13.24 -16.26 19.13
N ALA A 127 -12.35 -16.20 18.15
CA ALA A 127 -11.28 -17.17 17.96
C ALA A 127 -9.94 -16.43 17.83
N ASN A 128 -8.93 -16.88 18.58
CA ASN A 128 -7.62 -16.28 18.62
C ASN A 128 -6.56 -17.32 18.24
N LEU A 129 -5.77 -17.02 17.22
CA LEU A 129 -4.58 -17.79 16.87
C LEU A 129 -3.36 -17.06 17.42
N GLY A 130 -2.60 -17.75 18.28
CA GLY A 130 -1.33 -17.26 18.82
C GLY A 130 -0.26 -17.11 17.74
N ALA A 131 0.83 -16.42 18.07
CA ALA A 131 1.91 -16.17 17.11
C ALA A 131 2.46 -17.47 16.51
N GLY A 132 2.63 -17.51 15.19
CA GLY A 132 3.10 -18.71 14.48
C GLY A 132 2.14 -19.91 14.49
N ALA A 133 0.91 -19.78 15.01
CA ALA A 133 -0.07 -20.85 14.97
C ALA A 133 -0.60 -21.09 13.54
N SER A 134 -1.16 -22.27 13.29
CA SER A 134 -1.74 -22.63 11.99
C SER A 134 -3.18 -23.12 12.15
N LEU A 135 -4.11 -22.53 11.40
CA LEU A 135 -5.47 -23.03 11.23
C LEU A 135 -5.69 -23.41 9.77
N ILE A 136 -5.99 -24.68 9.53
CA ILE A 136 -6.29 -25.23 8.21
C ILE A 136 -7.76 -25.61 8.19
N VAL A 137 -8.53 -24.95 7.33
CA VAL A 137 -9.94 -25.23 7.07
C VAL A 137 -10.06 -25.83 5.68
N VAL A 138 -10.29 -27.14 5.61
CA VAL A 138 -10.24 -27.89 4.34
C VAL A 138 -11.41 -27.54 3.42
N ASP A 139 -12.55 -27.14 3.99
CA ASP A 139 -13.76 -26.73 3.27
C ASP A 139 -14.12 -25.27 3.60
N ASN A 140 -15.09 -25.04 4.49
CA ASN A 140 -15.67 -23.71 4.72
C ASN A 140 -15.25 -23.12 6.06
N LEU A 141 -14.68 -21.91 6.00
CA LEU A 141 -14.56 -21.00 7.13
C LEU A 141 -15.80 -20.08 7.16
N SER A 142 -16.66 -20.24 8.15
CA SER A 142 -17.91 -19.48 8.27
C SER A 142 -17.94 -18.64 9.55
N LEU A 143 -18.18 -17.35 9.40
CA LEU A 143 -18.43 -16.38 10.47
C LEU A 143 -19.85 -15.79 10.29
N GLY A 144 -20.44 -15.34 11.40
CA GLY A 144 -21.73 -14.68 11.40
C GLY A 144 -22.88 -15.65 11.11
N THR A 145 -22.83 -16.88 11.62
CA THR A 145 -23.86 -17.90 11.35
C THR A 145 -25.17 -17.69 12.12
N VAL A 146 -25.36 -16.55 12.81
CA VAL A 146 -26.64 -16.11 13.42
C VAL A 146 -26.88 -14.61 13.30
N ALA A 147 -28.18 -14.28 13.32
CA ALA A 147 -28.75 -12.94 13.35
C ALA A 147 -28.08 -11.99 14.35
N ALA A 148 -27.84 -10.74 13.93
CA ALA A 148 -27.35 -9.60 14.73
C ALA A 148 -26.30 -9.94 15.81
N GLY A 149 -25.19 -10.58 15.43
CA GLY A 149 -24.03 -10.86 16.27
C GLY A 149 -22.72 -10.38 15.63
N THR A 150 -21.63 -10.32 16.41
CA THR A 150 -20.28 -9.96 15.91
C THR A 150 -19.30 -11.08 16.16
N ASP A 151 -18.79 -11.71 15.11
CA ASP A 151 -17.79 -12.76 15.21
C ASP A 151 -16.42 -12.23 14.85
N THR A 152 -15.41 -12.57 15.67
CA THR A 152 -14.05 -12.06 15.49
C THR A 152 -13.03 -13.18 15.46
N LEU A 153 -12.31 -13.30 14.35
CA LEU A 153 -11.13 -14.15 14.21
C LEU A 153 -9.86 -13.28 14.25
N ASN A 154 -9.09 -13.40 15.32
CA ASN A 154 -7.82 -12.71 15.50
C ASN A 154 -6.66 -13.64 15.17
N VAL A 155 -5.81 -13.23 14.23
CA VAL A 155 -4.66 -14.00 13.76
C VAL A 155 -3.39 -13.21 14.07
N SER A 156 -2.60 -13.71 15.02
CA SER A 156 -1.39 -13.04 15.53
C SER A 156 -0.20 -13.12 14.57
N PRO A 157 0.89 -12.34 14.80
CA PRO A 157 2.04 -12.32 13.90
C PRO A 157 2.64 -13.69 13.60
N GLY A 158 2.96 -13.92 12.34
CA GLY A 158 3.52 -15.17 11.83
C GLY A 158 2.55 -16.35 11.77
N ALA A 159 1.31 -16.22 12.26
CA ALA A 159 0.32 -17.27 12.14
C ALA A 159 -0.24 -17.39 10.71
N THR A 160 -0.71 -18.58 10.36
CA THR A 160 -1.25 -18.92 9.05
C THR A 160 -2.70 -19.38 9.15
N LEU A 161 -3.56 -18.81 8.31
CA LEU A 161 -4.92 -19.27 8.07
C LEU A 161 -4.98 -19.83 6.65
N LEU A 162 -5.46 -21.06 6.49
CA LEU A 162 -5.73 -21.66 5.19
C LEU A 162 -7.22 -22.00 5.13
N SER A 163 -7.88 -21.63 4.03
CA SER A 163 -9.27 -22.00 3.77
C SER A 163 -9.45 -22.38 2.30
N GLN A 164 -10.40 -23.28 2.02
CA GLN A 164 -10.87 -23.47 0.65
C GLN A 164 -11.86 -22.37 0.29
N ASN A 165 -12.94 -22.23 1.06
CA ASN A 165 -13.87 -21.11 0.93
C ASN A 165 -14.00 -20.38 2.27
N ALA A 166 -14.45 -19.14 2.21
CA ALA A 166 -14.86 -18.43 3.40
C ALA A 166 -16.15 -17.64 3.19
N TYR A 167 -16.99 -17.65 4.22
CA TYR A 167 -18.25 -16.94 4.33
C TYR A 167 -18.17 -16.11 5.60
N LEU A 168 -18.09 -14.79 5.45
CA LEU A 168 -17.62 -13.95 6.55
C LEU A 168 -18.75 -13.35 7.40
N ALA A 169 -19.97 -13.30 6.88
CA ALA A 169 -21.14 -12.82 7.58
C ALA A 169 -22.40 -13.46 6.98
N GLU A 170 -22.71 -14.70 7.36
CA GLU A 170 -23.76 -15.50 6.73
C GLU A 170 -25.18 -14.95 6.99
N GLU A 171 -25.51 -14.60 8.24
CA GLU A 171 -26.89 -14.32 8.68
C GLU A 171 -27.24 -12.82 8.79
N SER A 172 -28.53 -12.48 8.74
CA SER A 172 -29.01 -11.08 8.69
C SER A 172 -28.58 -10.28 9.91
N GLY A 173 -27.99 -9.11 9.69
CA GLY A 173 -27.43 -8.25 10.74
C GLY A 173 -26.10 -8.74 11.31
N SER A 174 -25.53 -9.85 10.81
CA SER A 174 -24.25 -10.36 11.31
C SER A 174 -23.07 -9.47 10.88
N ILE A 175 -22.07 -9.42 11.76
CA ILE A 175 -20.80 -8.73 11.52
C ILE A 175 -19.67 -9.75 11.62
N GLY A 176 -18.95 -9.94 10.53
CA GLY A 176 -17.72 -10.74 10.48
C GLY A 176 -16.49 -9.87 10.56
N ILE A 177 -15.59 -10.19 11.48
CA ILE A 177 -14.31 -9.51 11.63
C ILE A 177 -13.18 -10.52 11.54
N ILE A 178 -12.25 -10.28 10.62
CA ILE A 178 -10.96 -11.01 10.58
C ILE A 178 -9.85 -9.98 10.73
N ASN A 179 -9.03 -10.15 11.77
CA ASN A 179 -7.87 -9.33 12.04
C ASN A 179 -6.60 -10.14 11.77
N LEU A 180 -5.84 -9.77 10.74
CA LEU A 180 -4.55 -10.34 10.39
C LEU A 180 -3.45 -9.36 10.79
N ASN A 181 -2.82 -9.57 11.94
CA ASN A 181 -1.73 -8.73 12.41
C ASN A 181 -0.41 -9.44 12.13
N GLY A 182 0.29 -9.06 11.05
CA GLY A 182 1.51 -9.75 10.61
C GLY A 182 1.30 -11.22 10.24
N ALA A 183 0.05 -11.61 9.96
CA ALA A 183 -0.37 -12.98 9.67
C ALA A 183 -0.67 -13.18 8.19
N THR A 184 -0.65 -14.44 7.74
CA THR A 184 -0.98 -14.79 6.35
C THR A 184 -2.29 -15.56 6.28
N TRP A 185 -3.16 -15.18 5.35
CA TRP A 185 -4.34 -15.96 4.99
C TRP A 185 -4.36 -16.33 3.51
N THR A 186 -4.31 -17.63 3.23
CA THR A 186 -4.48 -18.17 1.89
C THR A 186 -5.86 -18.81 1.74
N ASN A 187 -6.71 -18.20 0.92
CA ASN A 187 -7.99 -18.76 0.52
C ASN A 187 -7.90 -19.28 -0.92
N SER A 188 -8.04 -20.59 -1.11
CA SER A 188 -7.85 -21.22 -2.43
C SER A 188 -9.06 -21.06 -3.37
N GLY A 189 -10.23 -20.75 -2.82
CA GLY A 189 -11.50 -20.58 -3.54
C GLY A 189 -12.02 -19.15 -3.42
N THR A 190 -13.28 -19.00 -3.04
CA THR A 190 -13.95 -17.68 -2.99
C THR A 190 -14.00 -17.12 -1.58
N LEU A 191 -13.75 -15.82 -1.41
CA LEU A 191 -14.16 -15.09 -0.22
C LEU A 191 -15.55 -14.50 -0.48
N ARG A 192 -16.56 -15.03 0.21
CA ARG A 192 -17.95 -14.57 0.12
C ARG A 192 -18.32 -13.85 1.42
N GLN A 193 -19.18 -12.86 1.29
CA GLN A 193 -19.80 -12.24 2.45
C GLN A 193 -20.83 -13.19 3.06
N SER A 194 -21.84 -13.57 2.28
CA SER A 194 -22.88 -14.52 2.66
C SER A 194 -23.16 -15.50 1.52
N ASP A 195 -23.74 -16.65 1.85
CA ASP A 195 -24.35 -17.59 0.90
C ASP A 195 -25.82 -17.24 0.59
N SER A 196 -26.46 -16.49 1.48
CA SER A 196 -27.79 -15.92 1.30
C SER A 196 -27.67 -14.54 0.63
N GLU A 197 -28.68 -14.11 -0.13
CA GLU A 197 -28.72 -12.79 -0.82
C GLU A 197 -28.87 -11.61 0.17
N ASN A 198 -28.26 -11.74 1.34
CA ASN A 198 -28.42 -10.92 2.49
C ASN A 198 -27.53 -9.70 2.40
N THR A 199 -28.18 -8.54 2.31
CA THR A 199 -27.57 -7.24 2.09
C THR A 199 -27.30 -6.47 3.38
N ASP A 200 -27.91 -6.89 4.50
CA ASP A 200 -27.77 -6.27 5.82
C ASP A 200 -26.71 -7.00 6.65
N THR A 201 -25.54 -7.24 6.06
CA THR A 201 -24.39 -7.86 6.72
C THR A 201 -23.17 -6.97 6.59
N THR A 202 -22.24 -7.09 7.54
CA THR A 202 -20.98 -6.32 7.51
C THR A 202 -19.78 -7.24 7.61
N VAL A 203 -18.81 -7.04 6.71
CA VAL A 203 -17.50 -7.70 6.77
C VAL A 203 -16.41 -6.64 6.97
N LEU A 204 -15.58 -6.87 7.99
CA LEU A 204 -14.37 -6.09 8.26
C LEU A 204 -13.16 -7.02 8.17
N LEU A 205 -12.36 -6.84 7.12
CA LEU A 205 -11.10 -7.55 6.94
C LEU A 205 -9.94 -6.58 7.19
N ASN A 206 -9.23 -6.75 8.29
CA ASN A 206 -8.12 -5.87 8.67
C ASN A 206 -6.79 -6.59 8.46
N ILE A 207 -5.95 -6.05 7.59
CA ILE A 207 -4.64 -6.59 7.24
C ILE A 207 -3.58 -5.58 7.67
N THR A 208 -2.91 -5.87 8.78
CA THR A 208 -1.99 -4.93 9.43
C THR A 208 -0.63 -5.57 9.68
N GLY A 209 0.39 -4.74 9.98
CA GLY A 209 1.66 -5.23 10.54
C GLY A 209 2.46 -6.17 9.62
N GLY A 210 2.36 -6.00 8.30
CA GLY A 210 2.98 -6.90 7.31
C GLY A 210 2.13 -8.11 6.95
N GLY A 211 0.88 -8.18 7.42
CA GLY A 211 -0.03 -9.29 7.11
C GLY A 211 -0.38 -9.38 5.63
N SER A 212 -0.85 -10.55 5.20
CA SER A 212 -1.24 -10.78 3.81
C SER A 212 -2.48 -11.65 3.64
N VAL A 213 -3.23 -11.38 2.58
CA VAL A 213 -4.36 -12.21 2.10
C VAL A 213 -4.14 -12.56 0.65
N SER A 214 -4.42 -13.81 0.26
CA SER A 214 -4.47 -14.23 -1.13
C SER A 214 -5.78 -14.96 -1.44
N THR A 215 -6.50 -14.54 -2.48
CA THR A 215 -7.73 -15.19 -2.96
C THR A 215 -7.91 -15.00 -4.47
N SER A 216 -8.70 -15.86 -5.13
CA SER A 216 -9.03 -15.68 -6.54
C SER A 216 -10.13 -14.65 -6.75
N THR A 217 -11.13 -14.63 -5.86
CA THR A 217 -12.38 -13.89 -6.06
C THR A 217 -12.99 -13.45 -4.73
N ILE A 218 -13.63 -12.29 -4.76
CA ILE A 218 -14.40 -11.69 -3.66
C ILE A 218 -15.85 -11.51 -4.14
N VAL A 219 -16.82 -11.90 -3.33
CA VAL A 219 -18.26 -11.72 -3.62
C VAL A 219 -18.91 -11.01 -2.45
N PRO A 220 -19.01 -9.66 -2.49
CA PRO A 220 -19.77 -8.89 -1.52
C PRO A 220 -21.27 -8.94 -1.83
N THR A 221 -22.10 -9.05 -0.79
CA THR A 221 -23.57 -8.95 -0.88
C THR A 221 -24.13 -7.77 -0.08
N GLY A 222 -23.35 -7.21 0.85
CA GLY A 222 -23.66 -6.08 1.72
C GLY A 222 -22.43 -5.20 1.95
N ALA A 223 -22.29 -4.63 3.15
CA ALA A 223 -21.16 -3.78 3.48
C ALA A 223 -19.88 -4.62 3.68
N TRP A 224 -18.84 -4.37 2.89
CA TRP A 224 -17.53 -5.00 3.07
C TRP A 224 -16.45 -3.92 3.02
N THR A 225 -15.68 -3.78 4.10
CA THR A 225 -14.47 -2.97 4.12
C THR A 225 -13.23 -3.84 4.31
N THR A 226 -12.24 -3.67 3.44
CA THR A 226 -10.89 -4.22 3.59
C THR A 226 -9.94 -3.09 3.98
N THR A 227 -9.31 -3.20 5.15
CA THR A 227 -8.31 -2.25 5.64
C THR A 227 -6.92 -2.81 5.39
N LEU A 228 -6.05 -2.03 4.74
CA LEU A 228 -4.63 -2.31 4.60
C LEU A 228 -3.85 -1.27 5.41
N ASP A 229 -3.05 -1.72 6.37
CA ASP A 229 -2.16 -0.85 7.15
C ASP A 229 -0.79 -1.51 7.29
N ASN A 230 0.09 -1.24 6.33
CA ASN A 230 1.28 -2.03 6.04
C ASN A 230 0.94 -3.49 5.69
N GLY A 231 -0.18 -3.72 5.01
CA GLY A 231 -0.68 -5.05 4.61
C GLY A 231 -0.67 -5.29 3.10
N THR A 232 -0.77 -6.56 2.68
CA THR A 232 -0.84 -6.95 1.26
C THR A 232 -2.11 -7.74 0.95
N PHE A 233 -2.85 -7.35 -0.10
CA PHE A 233 -3.93 -8.13 -0.67
C PHE A 233 -3.56 -8.62 -2.06
N THR A 234 -3.57 -9.93 -2.28
CA THR A 234 -3.20 -10.57 -3.55
C THR A 234 -4.41 -11.23 -4.20
N PHE A 235 -4.72 -10.81 -5.42
CA PHE A 235 -5.65 -11.49 -6.31
C PHE A 235 -4.92 -12.50 -7.18
N THR A 236 -5.25 -13.79 -7.00
CA THR A 236 -4.65 -14.90 -7.77
C THR A 236 -5.39 -15.19 -9.08
N GLY A 237 -6.60 -14.65 -9.24
CA GLY A 237 -7.45 -14.78 -10.43
C GLY A 237 -8.00 -13.44 -10.92
N THR A 238 -8.90 -13.46 -11.89
CA THR A 238 -9.68 -12.28 -12.27
C THR A 238 -10.77 -12.00 -11.23
N CYS A 239 -11.01 -10.73 -10.90
CA CYS A 239 -12.03 -10.36 -9.92
C CYS A 239 -12.65 -9.01 -10.27
N SER A 240 -13.97 -8.88 -10.06
CA SER A 240 -14.68 -7.60 -10.08
C SER A 240 -15.53 -7.52 -8.81
N THR A 241 -15.30 -6.50 -7.99
CA THR A 241 -15.89 -6.42 -6.64
C THR A 241 -16.21 -4.98 -6.25
N THR A 242 -17.21 -4.82 -5.39
CA THR A 242 -17.68 -3.54 -4.83
C THR A 242 -17.22 -3.33 -3.39
N ASN A 243 -16.38 -4.22 -2.85
CA ASN A 243 -15.81 -4.06 -1.51
C ASN A 243 -15.06 -2.72 -1.40
N SER A 244 -15.26 -2.01 -0.29
CA SER A 244 -14.55 -0.78 0.01
C SER A 244 -13.15 -1.08 0.55
N TRP A 245 -12.23 -0.16 0.28
CA TRP A 245 -10.81 -0.25 0.61
C TRP A 245 -10.42 0.94 1.49
N SER A 246 -9.80 0.66 2.63
CA SER A 246 -9.25 1.67 3.53
C SER A 246 -7.75 1.49 3.63
N LEU A 247 -6.97 2.53 3.32
CA LEU A 247 -5.52 2.54 3.47
C LEU A 247 -5.17 3.27 4.77
N GLY A 248 -4.81 2.50 5.81
CA GLY A 248 -4.30 3.01 7.08
C GLY A 248 -2.97 3.77 6.90
N ALA A 249 -2.45 4.39 7.96
CA ALA A 249 -1.29 5.28 7.85
C ALA A 249 -0.03 4.60 7.25
N GLY A 250 0.14 3.30 7.46
CA GLY A 250 1.21 2.49 6.88
C GLY A 250 0.98 2.08 5.42
N GLY A 251 -0.14 2.47 4.80
CA GLY A 251 -0.46 2.16 3.40
C GLY A 251 -0.80 0.70 3.15
N GLY A 252 -0.80 0.29 1.88
CA GLY A 252 -1.12 -1.08 1.52
C GLY A 252 -0.69 -1.44 0.11
N THR A 253 -0.42 -2.73 -0.08
CA THR A 253 -0.13 -3.30 -1.41
C THR A 253 -1.34 -4.08 -1.93
N ILE A 254 -1.73 -3.81 -3.16
CA ILE A 254 -2.65 -4.64 -3.94
C ILE A 254 -1.85 -5.28 -5.07
N ALA A 255 -1.77 -6.61 -5.06
CA ALA A 255 -1.06 -7.42 -6.03
C ALA A 255 -2.03 -8.17 -6.93
N ASN A 256 -1.85 -8.12 -8.24
CA ASN A 256 -2.64 -8.90 -9.19
C ASN A 256 -1.84 -9.23 -10.46
N ALA A 257 -1.81 -10.51 -10.82
CA ALA A 257 -1.25 -10.97 -12.10
C ALA A 257 -2.29 -10.98 -13.24
N ASN A 258 -3.57 -11.03 -12.89
CA ASN A 258 -4.70 -10.99 -13.82
C ASN A 258 -5.43 -9.63 -13.73
N SER A 259 -6.33 -9.36 -14.66
CA SER A 259 -7.17 -8.16 -14.59
C SER A 259 -8.12 -8.19 -13.39
N VAL A 260 -8.13 -7.12 -12.61
CA VAL A 260 -8.98 -6.92 -11.43
C VAL A 260 -9.65 -5.56 -11.49
N THR A 261 -10.94 -5.49 -11.20
CA THR A 261 -11.70 -4.23 -11.10
C THR A 261 -12.24 -4.04 -9.69
N LEU A 262 -11.89 -2.92 -9.06
CA LEU A 262 -12.32 -2.52 -7.73
C LEU A 262 -13.24 -1.30 -7.84
N SER A 263 -14.54 -1.54 -7.69
CA SER A 263 -15.59 -0.51 -7.82
C SER A 263 -16.05 0.07 -6.49
N GLY A 264 -15.56 -0.45 -5.36
CA GLY A 264 -15.86 0.09 -4.03
C GLY A 264 -15.06 1.35 -3.71
N ASN A 265 -15.45 2.04 -2.63
CA ASN A 265 -14.83 3.29 -2.23
C ASN A 265 -13.40 3.08 -1.73
N PHE A 266 -12.49 3.98 -2.09
CA PHE A 266 -11.13 4.04 -1.58
C PHE A 266 -11.00 5.20 -0.59
N THR A 267 -10.53 4.91 0.63
CA THR A 267 -10.41 5.90 1.72
C THR A 267 -9.05 5.78 2.42
N GLY A 268 -8.72 6.77 3.25
CA GLY A 268 -7.55 6.73 4.13
C GLY A 268 -6.37 7.55 3.65
N THR A 269 -5.36 7.67 4.51
CA THR A 269 -4.20 8.55 4.31
C THR A 269 -2.96 7.81 3.82
N GLY A 270 -2.96 6.48 3.85
CA GLY A 270 -1.82 5.67 3.44
C GLY A 270 -1.61 5.57 1.95
N SER A 271 -0.39 5.25 1.57
CA SER A 271 0.00 5.04 0.18
C SER A 271 -0.58 3.74 -0.39
N LEU A 272 -0.94 3.75 -1.68
CA LEU A 272 -1.31 2.56 -2.44
C LEU A 272 -0.10 2.07 -3.23
N VAL A 273 0.25 0.80 -3.10
CA VAL A 273 1.22 0.12 -3.97
C VAL A 273 0.49 -0.88 -4.85
N LYS A 274 0.55 -0.71 -6.16
CA LYS A 274 0.11 -1.69 -7.16
C LYS A 274 1.30 -2.56 -7.58
N SER A 275 1.17 -3.88 -7.43
CA SER A 275 2.16 -4.85 -7.90
C SER A 275 1.55 -5.98 -8.74
N GLY A 276 2.40 -6.82 -9.33
CA GLY A 276 2.01 -7.88 -10.25
C GLY A 276 1.73 -7.39 -11.68
N ALA A 277 1.91 -8.26 -12.67
CA ALA A 277 1.86 -7.90 -14.09
C ALA A 277 0.48 -7.53 -14.64
N GLY A 278 -0.60 -7.78 -13.89
CA GLY A 278 -1.98 -7.56 -14.34
C GLY A 278 -2.43 -6.10 -14.28
N THR A 279 -3.59 -5.82 -14.88
CA THR A 279 -4.26 -4.51 -14.78
C THR A 279 -5.14 -4.45 -13.54
N LEU A 280 -4.91 -3.47 -12.67
CA LEU A 280 -5.81 -3.11 -11.58
C LEU A 280 -6.63 -1.88 -12.00
N THR A 281 -7.93 -2.03 -12.17
CA THR A 281 -8.85 -0.94 -12.49
C THR A 281 -9.54 -0.43 -11.22
N LEU A 282 -9.42 0.86 -10.93
CA LEU A 282 -10.12 1.54 -9.85
C LEU A 282 -11.25 2.39 -10.46
N SER A 283 -12.49 1.99 -10.17
CA SER A 283 -13.70 2.63 -10.69
C SER A 283 -14.61 3.20 -9.61
N GLY A 284 -14.35 2.89 -8.34
CA GLY A 284 -15.06 3.48 -7.21
C GLY A 284 -14.61 4.91 -6.91
N SER A 285 -15.37 5.58 -6.04
CA SER A 285 -14.99 6.90 -5.53
C SER A 285 -13.74 6.82 -4.65
N SER A 286 -12.90 7.86 -4.66
CA SER A 286 -11.70 7.94 -3.83
C SER A 286 -11.71 9.22 -3.00
N SER A 287 -11.50 9.08 -1.70
CA SER A 287 -11.15 10.17 -0.78
C SER A 287 -9.75 9.99 -0.19
N ARG A 288 -8.91 9.18 -0.85
CA ARG A 288 -7.54 8.93 -0.40
C ARG A 288 -6.67 10.17 -0.51
N THR A 289 -5.75 10.32 0.44
CA THR A 289 -4.76 11.40 0.45
C THR A 289 -3.32 10.89 0.49
N GLY A 290 -3.08 9.58 0.32
CA GLY A 290 -1.75 9.00 0.27
C GLY A 290 -1.26 8.77 -1.17
N SER A 291 0.07 8.75 -1.33
CA SER A 291 0.76 8.56 -2.63
C SER A 291 0.41 7.23 -3.31
N THR A 292 0.60 7.18 -4.62
CA THR A 292 0.32 6.00 -5.44
C THR A 292 1.60 5.51 -6.11
N THR A 293 1.99 4.28 -5.84
CA THR A 293 3.14 3.62 -6.47
C THR A 293 2.64 2.49 -7.36
N VAL A 294 3.05 2.48 -8.63
CA VAL A 294 2.90 1.33 -9.53
C VAL A 294 4.27 0.68 -9.63
N SER A 295 4.42 -0.44 -8.93
CA SER A 295 5.65 -1.23 -8.98
C SER A 295 5.73 -2.02 -10.27
N ALA A 296 4.64 -2.67 -10.70
CA ALA A 296 4.58 -3.46 -11.94
C ALA A 296 3.15 -3.51 -12.52
N GLY A 297 3.06 -3.81 -13.81
CA GLY A 297 1.80 -3.92 -14.56
C GLY A 297 1.06 -2.58 -14.70
N THR A 298 -0.26 -2.63 -14.85
CA THR A 298 -1.06 -1.40 -15.11
C THR A 298 -1.95 -1.05 -13.94
N LEU A 299 -1.91 0.21 -13.49
CA LEU A 299 -2.97 0.82 -12.69
C LEU A 299 -3.87 1.64 -13.62
N SER A 300 -5.16 1.30 -13.71
CA SER A 300 -6.14 2.01 -14.51
C SER A 300 -7.10 2.77 -13.62
N LEU A 301 -7.22 4.07 -13.82
CA LEU A 301 -8.18 4.92 -13.11
C LEU A 301 -9.29 5.28 -14.08
N THR A 302 -10.56 5.05 -13.70
CA THR A 302 -11.71 5.43 -14.55
C THR A 302 -12.34 6.77 -14.15
N THR A 303 -11.78 7.42 -13.14
CA THR A 303 -12.13 8.76 -12.67
C THR A 303 -10.86 9.49 -12.22
N PRO A 304 -10.81 10.84 -12.22
CA PRO A 304 -9.67 11.60 -11.74
C PRO A 304 -9.59 11.55 -10.19
N SER A 305 -9.26 10.38 -9.66
CA SER A 305 -9.46 10.01 -8.25
C SER A 305 -8.20 10.17 -7.37
N LEU A 306 -7.18 10.86 -7.87
CA LEU A 306 -5.93 11.16 -7.17
C LEU A 306 -6.07 12.49 -6.42
N SER A 307 -5.30 12.66 -5.34
CA SER A 307 -5.33 13.87 -4.53
C SER A 307 -4.21 14.84 -4.93
N PRO A 308 -4.46 16.16 -4.96
CA PRO A 308 -3.43 17.15 -5.31
C PRO A 308 -2.19 17.14 -4.41
N ALA A 309 -2.29 16.60 -3.20
CA ALA A 309 -1.18 16.54 -2.23
C ALA A 309 -0.42 15.20 -2.26
N THR A 310 -0.59 14.40 -3.32
CA THR A 310 -0.03 13.04 -3.39
C THR A 310 0.91 12.89 -4.55
N ASP A 311 1.91 12.02 -4.38
CA ASP A 311 2.85 11.69 -5.43
C ASP A 311 2.38 10.47 -6.21
N VAL A 312 2.83 10.37 -7.46
CA VAL A 312 2.72 9.18 -8.29
C VAL A 312 4.11 8.69 -8.64
N THR A 313 4.39 7.42 -8.37
CA THR A 313 5.68 6.78 -8.74
C THR A 313 5.43 5.58 -9.62
N LEU A 314 6.07 5.54 -10.79
CA LEU A 314 6.11 4.37 -11.67
C LEU A 314 7.52 3.76 -11.60
N ILE A 315 7.69 2.59 -10.97
CA ILE A 315 9.02 2.02 -10.68
C ILE A 315 9.58 1.27 -11.91
N ASP A 316 9.00 0.12 -12.26
CA ASP A 316 9.54 -0.76 -13.30
C ASP A 316 9.20 -0.28 -14.72
N GLY A 317 10.01 -0.61 -15.72
CA GLY A 317 9.80 -0.17 -17.11
C GLY A 317 8.45 -0.58 -17.72
N ASP A 318 7.77 -1.58 -17.17
CA ASP A 318 6.42 -2.02 -17.56
C ASP A 318 5.29 -1.40 -16.70
N ALA A 319 5.62 -0.76 -15.58
CA ALA A 319 4.66 -0.08 -14.73
C ALA A 319 3.99 1.07 -15.51
N THR A 320 2.67 0.96 -15.68
CA THR A 320 1.86 1.86 -16.51
C THR A 320 0.73 2.46 -15.69
N LEU A 321 0.51 3.76 -15.85
CA LEU A 321 -0.67 4.46 -15.35
C LEU A 321 -1.63 4.75 -16.51
N ASN A 322 -2.78 4.09 -16.52
CA ASN A 322 -3.83 4.32 -17.50
C ASN A 322 -4.88 5.29 -16.95
N LEU A 323 -4.95 6.48 -17.54
CA LEU A 323 -5.91 7.53 -17.22
C LEU A 323 -7.15 7.35 -18.11
N ASP A 324 -7.96 6.33 -17.80
CA ASP A 324 -9.17 5.94 -18.54
C ASP A 324 -10.38 6.80 -18.16
N PHE A 325 -10.20 8.11 -18.21
CA PHE A 325 -11.23 9.10 -17.95
C PHE A 325 -11.07 10.31 -18.87
N ASN A 326 -12.11 11.13 -18.95
CA ASN A 326 -12.04 12.44 -19.58
C ASN A 326 -11.72 13.51 -18.52
N GLY A 327 -10.83 14.44 -18.86
CA GLY A 327 -10.42 15.52 -17.95
C GLY A 327 -9.04 15.28 -17.34
N THR A 328 -8.80 15.86 -16.16
CA THR A 328 -7.48 15.98 -15.57
C THR A 328 -7.51 15.58 -14.08
N ALA A 329 -6.57 14.73 -13.66
CA ALA A 329 -6.24 14.51 -12.26
C ALA A 329 -5.10 15.44 -11.84
N ILE A 330 -4.99 15.77 -10.55
CA ILE A 330 -3.93 16.64 -10.02
C ILE A 330 -3.15 15.86 -8.96
N ILE A 331 -1.83 15.97 -9.01
CA ILE A 331 -0.88 15.37 -8.08
C ILE A 331 0.23 16.38 -7.75
N ASP A 332 0.97 16.11 -6.68
CA ASP A 332 2.10 16.94 -6.29
C ASP A 332 3.28 16.65 -7.22
N GLU A 333 3.88 15.46 -7.10
CA GLU A 333 5.04 15.05 -7.88
C GLU A 333 4.82 13.75 -8.66
N LEU A 334 5.48 13.64 -9.81
CA LEU A 334 5.51 12.41 -10.62
C LEU A 334 6.95 11.87 -10.68
N TYR A 335 7.13 10.58 -10.45
CA TYR A 335 8.39 9.88 -10.58
C TYR A 335 8.30 8.79 -11.64
N LEU A 336 9.25 8.81 -12.57
CA LEU A 336 9.35 7.85 -13.68
C LEU A 336 10.68 7.11 -13.57
N SER A 337 10.62 5.86 -13.12
CA SER A 337 11.80 5.00 -12.90
C SER A 337 12.86 5.63 -11.99
N GLY A 338 12.41 6.33 -10.94
CA GLY A 338 13.26 6.97 -9.93
C GLY A 338 13.62 8.42 -10.24
N SER A 339 13.44 8.89 -11.48
CA SER A 339 13.65 10.30 -11.84
C SER A 339 12.40 11.12 -11.59
N ARG A 340 12.57 12.32 -11.02
CA ARG A 340 11.49 13.27 -10.78
C ARG A 340 11.12 13.95 -12.09
N ALA A 341 9.85 13.90 -12.44
CA ALA A 341 9.32 14.45 -13.68
C ALA A 341 9.05 15.95 -13.52
N PRO A 342 9.35 16.78 -14.54
CA PRO A 342 9.02 18.20 -14.49
C PRO A 342 7.55 18.49 -14.20
N LYS A 343 7.31 19.64 -13.55
CA LYS A 343 5.94 20.14 -13.35
C LYS A 343 5.26 20.39 -14.70
N GLY A 344 3.95 20.18 -14.77
CA GLY A 344 3.16 20.39 -15.98
C GLY A 344 2.10 19.32 -16.23
N VAL A 345 1.51 19.31 -17.42
CA VAL A 345 0.44 18.40 -17.78
C VAL A 345 1.01 17.19 -18.53
N TRP A 346 0.85 16.02 -17.93
CA TRP A 346 1.31 14.72 -18.43
C TRP A 346 0.15 13.88 -18.96
N GLY A 347 0.41 13.05 -19.97
CA GLY A 347 -0.61 12.18 -20.54
C GLY A 347 -0.06 11.19 -21.57
N GLY A 348 -0.95 10.33 -22.07
CA GLY A 348 -0.64 9.41 -23.15
C GLY A 348 -0.76 10.04 -24.53
N VAL A 349 -0.29 9.34 -25.55
CA VAL A 349 -0.40 9.77 -26.95
C VAL A 349 -1.86 10.10 -27.30
N GLY A 350 -2.11 11.31 -27.79
CA GLY A 350 -3.45 11.77 -28.16
C GLY A 350 -4.30 12.35 -27.02
N SER A 351 -3.78 12.42 -25.79
CA SER A 351 -4.46 13.05 -24.64
C SER A 351 -4.51 14.58 -24.69
N GLY A 352 -3.65 15.21 -25.51
CA GLY A 352 -3.49 16.66 -25.55
C GLY A 352 -2.61 17.24 -24.42
N ALA A 353 -1.98 16.40 -23.61
CA ALA A 353 -0.98 16.81 -22.63
C ALA A 353 0.28 17.42 -23.28
N THR A 354 0.94 18.33 -22.56
CA THR A 354 2.22 18.91 -22.96
C THR A 354 3.33 17.84 -22.93
N PHE A 355 3.38 17.06 -21.86
CA PHE A 355 4.33 15.97 -21.70
C PHE A 355 3.67 14.63 -22.04
N ILE A 356 4.14 14.00 -23.12
CA ILE A 356 3.65 12.70 -23.57
C ILE A 356 4.64 11.62 -23.15
N HIS A 357 4.16 10.62 -22.41
CA HIS A 357 5.00 9.53 -21.93
C HIS A 357 4.37 8.16 -22.23
N ASN A 358 5.16 7.17 -22.65
CA ASN A 358 4.66 5.86 -23.07
C ASN A 358 4.05 5.02 -21.91
N ARG A 359 4.46 5.29 -20.68
CA ARG A 359 3.94 4.66 -19.45
C ARG A 359 2.75 5.39 -18.83
N ILE A 360 2.31 6.49 -19.43
CA ILE A 360 1.03 7.13 -19.12
C ILE A 360 0.13 6.92 -20.34
N THR A 361 -1.01 6.28 -20.15
CA THR A 361 -1.93 5.94 -21.24
C THR A 361 -3.33 6.45 -20.99
N GLY A 362 -4.23 6.25 -21.94
CA GLY A 362 -5.63 6.68 -21.83
C GLY A 362 -5.87 8.09 -22.37
N SER A 363 -7.12 8.52 -22.32
CA SER A 363 -7.57 9.84 -22.80
C SER A 363 -7.37 10.96 -21.79
N GLY A 364 -7.23 10.62 -20.51
CA GLY A 364 -7.10 11.58 -19.42
C GLY A 364 -5.71 12.19 -19.34
N THR A 365 -5.59 13.22 -18.52
CA THR A 365 -4.33 13.93 -18.25
C THR A 365 -4.06 14.02 -16.74
N LEU A 366 -2.80 14.29 -16.39
CA LEU A 366 -2.30 14.38 -15.03
C LEU A 366 -1.51 15.68 -14.88
N THR A 367 -2.01 16.62 -14.08
CA THR A 367 -1.28 17.84 -13.73
C THR A 367 -0.36 17.55 -12.55
N VAL A 368 0.94 17.70 -12.78
CA VAL A 368 2.01 17.66 -11.78
C VAL A 368 2.27 19.09 -11.32
N THR A 369 2.03 19.39 -10.05
CA THR A 369 2.14 20.77 -9.53
C THR A 369 3.54 21.14 -9.06
N SER A 370 4.33 20.15 -8.67
CA SER A 370 5.69 20.32 -8.18
C SER A 370 6.64 19.41 -8.95
N GLY A 371 7.76 19.97 -9.36
CA GLY A 371 8.75 19.26 -10.17
C GLY A 371 9.91 20.17 -10.45
N PRO A 372 11.03 19.61 -10.93
CA PRO A 372 12.10 20.40 -11.50
C PRO A 372 11.54 21.28 -12.62
N PRO A 373 12.20 22.41 -12.91
CA PRO A 373 11.88 23.20 -14.08
C PRO A 373 12.01 22.39 -15.37
N SER A 374 11.51 22.93 -16.48
CA SER A 374 11.69 22.35 -17.81
C SER A 374 11.76 23.45 -18.84
N PHE A 375 12.72 23.37 -19.75
CA PHE A 375 12.85 24.33 -20.84
C PHE A 375 11.61 24.35 -21.75
N ASP A 376 10.99 23.19 -21.99
CA ASP A 376 9.76 23.10 -22.77
C ASP A 376 8.58 23.82 -22.09
N LEU A 377 8.47 23.73 -20.77
CA LEU A 377 7.46 24.46 -20.02
C LEU A 377 7.73 25.97 -20.06
N PHE A 378 8.99 26.37 -19.96
CA PHE A 378 9.40 27.76 -20.14
C PHE A 378 8.97 28.29 -21.51
N LEU A 379 9.23 27.55 -22.58
CA LEU A 379 8.78 27.93 -23.92
C LEU A 379 7.25 27.99 -24.02
N ALA A 380 6.54 26.99 -23.50
CA ALA A 380 5.08 26.96 -23.50
C ALA A 380 4.44 28.11 -22.69
N THR A 381 5.18 28.69 -21.75
CA THR A 381 4.73 29.84 -20.95
C THR A 381 4.77 31.15 -21.75
N TYR A 382 5.82 31.35 -22.56
CA TYR A 382 6.08 32.63 -23.23
C TYR A 382 5.85 32.62 -24.75
N PHE A 383 5.61 31.47 -25.35
CA PHE A 383 5.43 31.30 -26.80
C PHE A 383 4.17 30.51 -27.13
N THR A 384 3.52 30.89 -28.23
CA THR A 384 2.36 30.17 -28.75
C THR A 384 2.78 28.84 -29.38
N PRO A 385 1.88 27.84 -29.47
CA PRO A 385 2.19 26.58 -30.15
C PRO A 385 2.69 26.75 -31.60
N GLY A 386 2.20 27.78 -32.31
CA GLY A 386 2.65 28.09 -33.67
C GLY A 386 4.08 28.63 -33.72
N GLU A 387 4.49 29.44 -32.74
CA GLU A 387 5.87 29.94 -32.64
C GLU A 387 6.84 28.83 -32.23
N ILE A 388 6.45 27.98 -31.28
CA ILE A 388 7.22 26.80 -30.88
C ILE A 388 7.44 25.87 -32.08
N ALA A 389 6.38 25.58 -32.84
CA ALA A 389 6.47 24.76 -34.04
C ALA A 389 7.32 25.38 -35.17
N ALA A 390 7.33 26.70 -35.29
CA ALA A 390 8.15 27.40 -36.28
C ALA A 390 9.65 27.36 -35.93
N GLY A 391 9.99 27.27 -34.64
CA GLY A 391 11.37 27.07 -34.17
C GLY A 391 12.30 28.28 -34.34
N ILE A 392 11.81 29.43 -34.82
CA ILE A 392 12.65 30.61 -35.08
C ILE A 392 12.98 31.35 -33.78
N LEU A 393 11.98 31.55 -32.92
CA LEU A 393 12.10 32.32 -31.68
C LEU A 393 12.39 31.45 -30.46
N THR A 394 12.32 30.13 -30.60
CA THR A 394 12.25 29.19 -29.47
C THR A 394 13.47 28.29 -29.35
N THR A 395 14.49 28.48 -30.19
CA THR A 395 15.77 27.76 -30.00
C THR A 395 16.45 28.21 -28.71
N VAL A 396 17.32 27.35 -28.17
CA VAL A 396 18.12 27.63 -26.97
C VAL A 396 19.00 28.89 -27.10
N SER A 397 19.39 29.23 -28.33
CA SER A 397 20.24 30.38 -28.66
C SER A 397 19.47 31.59 -29.21
N ALA A 398 18.14 31.50 -29.35
CA ALA A 398 17.35 32.62 -29.84
C ALA A 398 17.25 33.70 -28.74
N ASP A 399 17.24 34.95 -29.19
CA ASP A 399 17.13 36.16 -28.37
C ASP A 399 15.97 36.99 -28.95
N PRO A 400 14.72 36.70 -28.56
CA PRO A 400 13.53 37.26 -29.20
C PRO A 400 13.29 38.74 -28.91
N ASP A 401 13.80 39.26 -27.78
CA ASP A 401 13.67 40.65 -27.37
C ASP A 401 14.94 41.49 -27.65
N GLY A 402 16.04 40.84 -28.04
CA GLY A 402 17.23 41.46 -28.59
C GLY A 402 18.14 42.10 -27.54
N ASP A 403 18.08 41.63 -26.29
CA ASP A 403 18.86 42.19 -25.18
C ASP A 403 20.24 41.53 -25.00
N GLY A 404 20.51 40.47 -25.78
CA GLY A 404 21.75 39.70 -25.75
C GLY A 404 21.71 38.47 -24.84
N LEU A 405 20.59 38.20 -24.16
CA LEU A 405 20.35 36.99 -23.36
C LEU A 405 19.53 36.00 -24.18
N ALA A 406 20.14 34.85 -24.47
CA ALA A 406 19.43 33.80 -25.19
C ALA A 406 18.40 33.10 -24.29
N ASN A 407 17.34 32.55 -24.87
CA ASN A 407 16.26 31.84 -24.19
C ASN A 407 16.73 30.85 -23.13
N PHE A 408 17.82 30.13 -23.37
CA PHE A 408 18.30 29.13 -22.40
C PHE A 408 18.95 29.78 -21.16
N LEU A 409 19.59 30.94 -21.33
CA LEU A 409 20.12 31.74 -20.22
C LEU A 409 18.97 32.41 -19.46
N GLU A 410 17.96 32.88 -20.19
CA GLU A 410 16.70 33.39 -19.63
C GLU A 410 15.99 32.33 -18.78
N TYR A 411 15.89 31.10 -19.28
CA TYR A 411 15.34 29.96 -18.55
C TYR A 411 16.12 29.64 -17.27
N ALA A 412 17.44 29.62 -17.35
CA ALA A 412 18.32 29.36 -16.21
C ALA A 412 18.29 30.47 -15.14
N PHE A 413 17.84 31.67 -15.50
CA PHE A 413 17.72 32.81 -14.59
C PHE A 413 16.25 33.15 -14.24
N GLU A 414 15.29 32.35 -14.70
CA GLU A 414 13.83 32.59 -14.59
C GLU A 414 13.36 33.97 -15.10
N LEU A 415 13.91 34.40 -16.22
CA LEU A 415 13.58 35.66 -16.86
C LEU A 415 12.52 35.48 -17.96
N ASN A 416 12.01 36.58 -18.49
CA ASN A 416 10.95 36.54 -19.50
C ASN A 416 11.57 36.86 -20.87
N PRO A 417 11.65 35.89 -21.80
CA PRO A 417 12.36 36.02 -23.08
C PRO A 417 11.67 36.95 -24.10
N ARG A 418 10.67 37.71 -23.65
CA ARG A 418 9.93 38.73 -24.43
C ARG A 418 10.14 40.12 -23.87
N VAL A 419 10.86 40.28 -22.77
CA VAL A 419 11.00 41.52 -22.03
C VAL A 419 12.47 41.75 -21.77
N SER A 420 13.05 42.67 -22.54
CA SER A 420 14.46 43.05 -22.40
C SER A 420 14.84 43.30 -20.93
N ASN A 421 15.80 42.50 -20.47
CA ASN A 421 16.38 42.54 -19.15
C ASN A 421 17.69 43.35 -19.17
N SER A 422 18.04 43.94 -18.04
CA SER A 422 19.30 44.69 -17.90
C SER A 422 19.88 44.41 -16.52
N ALA A 423 21.20 44.24 -16.46
CA ALA A 423 21.96 44.00 -15.23
C ALA A 423 21.63 42.69 -14.48
N VAL A 424 21.36 41.62 -15.22
CA VAL A 424 21.15 40.26 -14.66
C VAL A 424 22.41 39.70 -14.00
N THR A 425 23.58 40.04 -14.55
CA THR A 425 24.88 39.72 -13.97
C THR A 425 25.61 40.99 -13.58
N THR A 426 26.47 40.91 -12.56
CA THR A 426 27.32 42.03 -12.16
C THR A 426 28.79 41.65 -12.30
N LEU A 427 29.57 42.57 -12.85
CA LEU A 427 31.03 42.45 -13.02
C LEU A 427 31.71 43.39 -12.03
N ASP A 428 32.69 42.88 -11.30
CA ASP A 428 33.56 43.69 -10.44
C ASP A 428 35.04 43.35 -10.69
N ALA A 429 35.89 44.35 -10.45
CA ALA A 429 37.34 44.29 -10.60
C ALA A 429 38.09 44.92 -9.41
N THR A 430 37.36 45.39 -8.38
CA THR A 430 37.89 46.19 -7.27
C THR A 430 38.90 45.43 -6.41
N SER A 431 38.82 44.09 -6.39
CA SER A 431 39.73 43.20 -5.68
C SER A 431 41.10 42.98 -6.38
N GLY A 432 41.28 43.51 -7.60
CA GLY A 432 42.44 43.22 -8.45
C GLY A 432 42.29 41.94 -9.29
N TYR A 433 41.16 41.25 -9.17
CA TYR A 433 40.74 40.12 -10.00
C TYR A 433 39.38 40.43 -10.61
N LEU A 434 39.08 39.82 -11.77
CA LEU A 434 37.78 39.92 -12.39
C LEU A 434 36.81 38.94 -11.71
N THR A 435 35.68 39.44 -11.24
CA THR A 435 34.61 38.63 -10.63
C THR A 435 33.30 38.81 -11.36
N LEU A 436 32.52 37.73 -11.46
CA LEU A 436 31.19 37.69 -12.03
C LEU A 436 30.21 37.19 -10.96
N THR A 437 29.16 37.97 -10.69
CA THR A 437 28.04 37.52 -9.86
C THR A 437 26.81 37.29 -10.75
N TYR A 438 26.19 36.12 -10.61
CA TYR A 438 25.03 35.69 -11.39
C TYR A 438 24.04 34.88 -10.53
N PRO A 439 22.73 34.86 -10.89
CA PRO A 439 21.77 33.99 -10.22
C PRO A 439 21.93 32.54 -10.67
N ARG A 440 21.89 31.60 -9.74
CA ARG A 440 21.84 30.15 -9.99
C ARG A 440 20.59 29.58 -9.35
N ARG A 441 19.85 28.76 -10.09
CA ARG A 441 18.68 28.06 -9.55
C ARG A 441 19.10 27.00 -8.55
N THR A 442 18.34 26.88 -7.47
CA THR A 442 18.53 25.85 -6.45
C THR A 442 17.52 24.71 -6.57
N ASP A 443 16.55 24.83 -7.48
CA ASP A 443 15.48 23.85 -7.72
C ASP A 443 15.70 22.98 -8.97
N ASP A 444 16.87 23.07 -9.59
CA ASP A 444 17.27 22.19 -10.69
C ASP A 444 17.82 20.85 -10.18
N GLU A 445 16.94 20.07 -9.55
CA GLU A 445 17.27 18.77 -8.95
C GLU A 445 17.57 17.68 -9.98
N ASN A 446 17.26 17.92 -11.26
CA ASN A 446 17.52 16.99 -12.36
C ASN A 446 18.84 17.27 -13.08
N GLU A 447 19.59 18.29 -12.65
CA GLU A 447 20.80 18.75 -13.34
C GLU A 447 20.53 19.03 -14.84
N GLU A 448 19.34 19.56 -15.18
CA GLU A 448 19.02 19.94 -16.58
C GLU A 448 19.96 21.06 -17.05
N MET A 449 20.53 21.83 -16.12
CA MET A 449 21.42 22.95 -16.36
C MET A 449 22.72 22.86 -15.56
N THR A 450 23.83 22.70 -16.26
CA THR A 450 25.16 22.92 -15.70
C THR A 450 25.60 24.38 -15.92
N TYR A 451 25.85 25.12 -14.83
CA TYR A 451 26.38 26.49 -14.87
C TYR A 451 27.90 26.47 -14.99
N ILE A 452 28.44 26.89 -16.14
CA ILE A 452 29.87 26.86 -16.46
C ILE A 452 30.39 28.30 -16.57
N VAL A 453 31.23 28.71 -15.62
CA VAL A 453 31.95 29.99 -15.71
C VAL A 453 33.19 29.81 -16.58
N GLU A 454 33.31 30.68 -17.59
CA GLU A 454 34.39 30.66 -18.56
C GLU A 454 35.14 31.98 -18.57
N VAL A 455 36.47 31.92 -18.67
CA VAL A 455 37.35 33.08 -18.77
C VAL A 455 38.16 33.07 -20.07
N SER A 456 38.49 34.25 -20.57
CA SER A 456 39.24 34.43 -21.82
C SER A 456 40.16 35.66 -21.79
N SER A 457 41.22 35.64 -22.59
CA SER A 457 42.08 36.79 -22.86
C SER A 457 41.84 37.44 -24.22
N ASP A 458 41.13 36.78 -25.13
CA ASP A 458 41.02 37.16 -26.55
C ASP A 458 39.60 37.08 -27.11
N LEU A 459 38.60 36.68 -26.30
CA LEU A 459 37.21 36.40 -26.70
C LEU A 459 37.03 35.23 -27.68
N VAL A 460 38.11 34.54 -28.03
CA VAL A 460 38.09 33.41 -28.97
C VAL A 460 38.25 32.10 -28.20
N THR A 461 39.27 32.01 -27.36
CA THR A 461 39.57 30.82 -26.56
C THR A 461 39.02 31.00 -25.15
N TRP A 462 38.19 30.06 -24.70
CA TRP A 462 37.52 30.08 -23.41
C TRP A 462 37.99 28.89 -22.55
N TYR A 463 38.23 29.15 -21.27
CA TYR A 463 38.69 28.17 -20.28
C TYR A 463 37.75 28.15 -19.08
N SER A 464 37.48 26.98 -18.51
CA SER A 464 36.61 26.80 -17.34
C SER A 464 37.15 25.76 -16.35
N GLY A 465 36.53 25.71 -15.17
CA GLY A 465 36.86 24.76 -14.10
C GLY A 465 37.89 25.30 -13.11
N ILE A 466 38.14 24.52 -12.06
CA ILE A 466 38.87 24.91 -10.84
C ILE A 466 40.32 25.40 -11.05
N THR A 467 40.89 25.20 -12.23
CA THR A 467 42.22 25.71 -12.59
C THR A 467 42.19 27.18 -13.04
N TYR A 468 41.02 27.67 -13.46
CA TYR A 468 40.84 29.00 -14.05
C TYR A 468 39.89 29.88 -13.26
N THR A 469 38.90 29.29 -12.58
CA THR A 469 37.93 30.03 -11.75
C THR A 469 37.82 29.45 -10.34
N GLU A 470 37.32 30.26 -9.41
CA GLU A 470 36.88 29.80 -8.08
C GLU A 470 35.56 30.46 -7.68
N GLU A 471 34.67 29.68 -7.05
CA GLU A 471 33.47 30.20 -6.41
C GLU A 471 33.86 30.87 -5.08
N LEU A 472 33.60 32.17 -4.95
CA LEU A 472 33.88 32.95 -3.74
C LEU A 472 32.74 32.89 -2.72
N SER A 473 31.51 32.83 -3.21
CA SER A 473 30.31 32.81 -2.38
C SER A 473 29.11 32.29 -3.17
N SER A 474 28.24 31.56 -2.48
CA SER A 474 26.85 31.36 -2.90
C SER A 474 25.94 31.84 -1.77
N VAL A 475 24.99 32.72 -2.09
CA VAL A 475 24.11 33.36 -1.10
C VAL A 475 22.66 33.19 -1.52
N PRO A 476 21.82 32.47 -0.75
CA PRO A 476 20.39 32.33 -1.06
C PRO A 476 19.69 33.69 -1.17
N ILE A 477 18.82 33.82 -2.17
CA ILE A 477 17.94 34.98 -2.31
C ILE A 477 16.61 34.61 -1.62
N ALA A 478 16.26 35.35 -0.55
CA ALA A 478 15.09 35.06 0.26
C ALA A 478 13.80 34.96 -0.58
N ASP A 479 12.96 33.97 -0.26
CA ASP A 479 11.66 33.70 -0.89
C ASP A 479 11.71 33.41 -2.41
N THR A 480 12.85 32.92 -2.90
CA THR A 480 13.02 32.46 -4.30
C THR A 480 13.76 31.11 -4.35
N ASN A 481 13.68 30.42 -5.49
CA ASN A 481 14.47 29.21 -5.77
C ASN A 481 15.86 29.54 -6.35
N HIS A 482 16.49 30.63 -5.87
CA HIS A 482 17.77 31.10 -6.39
C HIS A 482 18.77 31.40 -5.30
N GLU A 483 20.04 31.30 -5.67
CA GLU A 483 21.17 31.89 -4.96
C GLU A 483 21.96 32.82 -5.89
N LEU A 484 22.59 33.84 -5.31
CA LEU A 484 23.59 34.66 -6.00
C LEU A 484 24.97 34.01 -5.82
N VAL A 485 25.54 33.57 -6.93
CA VAL A 485 26.88 32.98 -6.98
C VAL A 485 27.85 34.05 -7.45
N THR A 486 28.97 34.22 -6.74
CA THR A 486 30.08 35.06 -7.18
C THR A 486 31.28 34.18 -7.48
N GLU A 487 31.75 34.23 -8.72
CA GLU A 487 32.92 33.50 -9.21
C GLU A 487 34.04 34.46 -9.62
N ARG A 488 35.28 34.02 -9.46
CA ARG A 488 36.49 34.82 -9.71
C ARG A 488 37.38 34.16 -10.74
N ASP A 489 37.87 34.94 -11.69
CA ASP A 489 39.02 34.58 -12.54
C ASP A 489 40.30 34.54 -11.71
N LEU A 490 41.01 33.41 -11.71
CA LEU A 490 42.26 33.25 -10.95
C LEU A 490 43.44 34.07 -11.51
N THR A 491 43.29 34.68 -12.69
CA THR A 491 44.32 35.55 -13.29
C THR A 491 44.20 36.98 -12.74
N ALA A 492 45.24 37.46 -12.06
CA ALA A 492 45.29 38.83 -11.55
C ALA A 492 45.31 39.85 -12.70
N LEU A 493 44.51 40.92 -12.58
CA LEU A 493 44.42 41.99 -13.58
C LEU A 493 45.73 42.76 -13.76
N SER A 494 46.62 42.74 -12.76
CA SER A 494 47.96 43.34 -12.85
C SER A 494 48.91 42.59 -13.81
N THR A 495 48.59 41.33 -14.14
CA THR A 495 49.44 40.45 -14.94
C THR A 495 48.94 40.26 -16.38
N ALA A 496 47.76 40.80 -16.71
CA ALA A 496 47.12 40.62 -18.00
C ALA A 496 46.61 41.96 -18.56
N THR A 497 46.80 42.20 -19.85
CA THR A 497 46.36 43.44 -20.51
C THR A 497 44.84 43.49 -20.76
N ARG A 498 44.18 42.33 -20.88
CA ARG A 498 42.73 42.18 -21.09
C ARG A 498 42.26 40.85 -20.51
N ARG A 499 41.10 40.85 -19.86
CA ARG A 499 40.42 39.66 -19.34
C ARG A 499 38.92 39.77 -19.59
N PHE A 500 38.29 38.64 -19.84
CA PHE A 500 36.87 38.47 -20.06
C PHE A 500 36.38 37.29 -19.22
N ILE A 501 35.20 37.40 -18.65
CA ILE A 501 34.52 36.34 -17.90
C ILE A 501 33.06 36.28 -18.37
N ARG A 502 32.49 35.08 -18.44
CA ARG A 502 31.06 34.87 -18.72
C ARG A 502 30.57 33.63 -17.99
N VAL A 503 29.26 33.51 -17.86
CA VAL A 503 28.60 32.24 -17.51
C VAL A 503 27.93 31.68 -18.75
N ARG A 504 28.07 30.36 -18.96
CA ARG A 504 27.41 29.59 -20.02
C ARG A 504 26.64 28.45 -19.36
N ILE A 505 25.43 28.20 -19.83
CA ILE A 505 24.62 27.07 -19.38
C ILE A 505 24.76 25.94 -20.41
N ALA A 506 24.84 24.70 -19.94
CA ALA A 506 24.86 23.49 -20.77
C ALA A 506 23.75 22.52 -20.32
N PHE A 507 23.18 21.79 -21.29
CA PHE A 507 22.43 20.56 -21.01
C PHE A 507 23.40 19.41 -20.78
N ASP A 508 23.08 18.52 -19.86
CA ASP A 508 23.75 17.24 -19.67
C ASP A 508 23.19 16.13 -20.60
#